data_AF-A0A345WNB6-F1
#
_entry.id   AF-A0A345WNB6-F1
#
_cell.length_a   1.000
_cell.length_b   1.000
_cell.length_c   1.000
_cell.angle_alpha   90.00
_cell.angle_beta   90.00
_cell.angle_gamma   90.00
#
_symmetry.space_group_name_H-M   'P 1'
#
loop_
_entity.id
_entity.type
_entity.pdbx_description
1 polymer ?
#
loop_
_entity_poly.entity_id
_entity_poly.type
_entity_poly.pdbx_seq_one_letter_code
_entity_poly.pdbx_strand_id
1 'polypeptide(L)'
;MFTGIVSDVGTIDAVEHRGDTRVRILTAYDPAGIDLGASIACSGVCLTVVDKGTDTGGAHWFAVDVSGETIARTADQWREGQRLNLERAMKLGDELGGHIVTGHVDGVATVVGIRPDGDSHRIGFAIPADLAPFVATKGSITVDGVSLTVNAVEDKGDTTHFTVNLIPHTQAVTTLGDLAEGQRVNIEIDVLARYLQRMEHYRGQSR
;
A
#
# COMPACT_ATOMS: atom_id res chain seq x y z
N MET A 1 6.68 -10.59 -0.11
CA MET A 1 7.50 -9.66 0.68
C MET A 1 8.01 -8.58 -0.24
N PHE A 2 7.95 -7.35 0.23
CA PHE A 2 8.21 -6.11 -0.48
C PHE A 2 8.98 -5.17 0.44
N THR A 3 9.35 -4.01 -0.07
CA THR A 3 10.16 -3.00 0.64
C THR A 3 9.40 -1.70 0.86
N GLY A 4 8.26 -1.54 0.19
CA GLY A 4 7.50 -0.29 0.14
C GLY A 4 8.11 0.75 -0.80
N ILE A 5 8.98 0.32 -1.72
CA ILE A 5 9.59 1.18 -2.74
C ILE A 5 8.87 0.92 -4.06
N VAL A 6 7.90 1.79 -4.34
CA VAL A 6 7.10 1.74 -5.56
C VAL A 6 7.99 1.94 -6.79
N SER A 7 7.79 1.11 -7.79
CA SER A 7 8.60 1.10 -9.02
C SER A 7 7.79 1.33 -10.30
N ASP A 8 6.47 1.35 -10.21
CA ASP A 8 5.58 1.72 -11.31
C ASP A 8 4.23 2.25 -10.77
N VAL A 9 3.50 3.00 -11.58
CA VAL A 9 2.10 3.37 -11.32
C VAL A 9 1.23 2.78 -12.42
N GLY A 10 0.56 1.67 -12.08
CA GLY A 10 -0.34 0.99 -12.99
C GLY A 10 -1.72 1.63 -13.09
N THR A 11 -2.52 1.20 -14.06
CA THR A 11 -3.91 1.62 -14.24
C THR A 11 -4.79 0.39 -14.44
N ILE A 12 -5.88 0.27 -13.67
CA ILE A 12 -6.87 -0.78 -13.89
C ILE A 12 -7.64 -0.46 -15.18
N ASP A 13 -7.60 -1.35 -16.16
CA ASP A 13 -8.28 -1.14 -17.45
C ASP A 13 -9.49 -2.06 -17.66
N ALA A 14 -9.62 -3.13 -16.87
CA ALA A 14 -10.80 -3.97 -16.86
C ALA A 14 -11.05 -4.57 -15.47
N VAL A 15 -12.32 -4.60 -15.06
CA VAL A 15 -12.78 -5.28 -13.85
C VAL A 15 -13.91 -6.23 -14.21
N GLU A 16 -13.75 -7.51 -13.91
CA GLU A 16 -14.76 -8.53 -14.16
C GLU A 16 -15.16 -9.24 -12.87
N HIS A 17 -16.41 -9.03 -12.46
CA HIS A 17 -16.98 -9.69 -11.29
C HIS A 17 -17.38 -11.13 -11.63
N ARG A 18 -16.62 -12.09 -11.11
CA ARG A 18 -16.90 -13.53 -11.18
C ARG A 18 -17.16 -14.06 -9.76
N GLY A 19 -16.75 -15.30 -9.47
CA GLY A 19 -16.67 -15.78 -8.09
C GLY A 19 -15.76 -14.87 -7.26
N ASP A 20 -14.50 -14.76 -7.69
CA ASP A 20 -13.60 -13.66 -7.30
C ASP A 20 -13.61 -12.56 -8.38
N THR A 21 -13.15 -11.36 -8.04
CA THR A 21 -13.07 -10.25 -9.01
C THR A 21 -11.75 -10.32 -9.78
N ARG A 22 -11.81 -10.56 -11.09
CA ARG A 22 -10.65 -10.50 -11.98
C ARG A 22 -10.36 -9.04 -12.32
N VAL A 23 -9.15 -8.58 -12.03
CA VAL A 23 -8.71 -7.21 -12.32
C VAL A 23 -7.53 -7.28 -13.29
N ARG A 24 -7.63 -6.56 -14.41
CA ARG A 24 -6.51 -6.36 -15.35
C ARG A 24 -5.90 -4.98 -15.12
N ILE A 25 -4.58 -4.95 -15.04
CA ILE A 25 -3.79 -3.78 -14.66
C ILE A 25 -2.75 -3.55 -15.75
N LEU A 26 -2.82 -2.38 -16.39
CA LEU A 26 -1.77 -1.86 -17.26
C LEU A 26 -0.57 -1.45 -16.42
N THR A 27 0.64 -1.75 -16.92
CA THR A 27 1.89 -1.52 -16.20
C THR A 27 3.02 -1.20 -17.18
N ALA A 28 4.08 -0.56 -16.69
CA ALA A 28 5.34 -0.42 -17.41
C ALA A 28 6.24 -1.67 -17.29
N TYR A 29 5.91 -2.65 -16.44
CA TYR A 29 6.70 -3.87 -16.31
C TYR A 29 6.65 -4.72 -17.59
N ASP A 30 7.81 -5.20 -18.02
CA ASP A 30 7.89 -6.19 -19.10
C ASP A 30 7.25 -7.53 -18.64
N PRO A 31 6.19 -8.01 -19.31
CA PRO A 31 5.54 -9.28 -18.99
C PRO A 31 6.50 -10.47 -19.05
N ALA A 32 7.56 -10.42 -19.85
CA ALA A 32 8.56 -11.49 -19.91
C ALA A 32 9.30 -11.69 -18.57
N GLY A 33 9.38 -10.64 -17.74
CA GLY A 33 9.99 -10.69 -16.41
C GLY A 33 9.02 -11.01 -15.26
N ILE A 34 7.76 -11.34 -15.57
CA ILE A 34 6.73 -11.69 -14.59
C ILE A 34 6.35 -13.15 -14.83
N ASP A 35 6.47 -13.99 -13.81
CA ASP A 35 5.98 -15.36 -13.87
C ASP A 35 4.50 -15.46 -13.47
N LEU A 36 3.77 -16.44 -14.00
CA LEU A 36 2.46 -16.79 -13.45
C LEU A 36 2.67 -17.33 -12.03
N GLY A 37 1.85 -16.88 -11.08
CA GLY A 37 2.04 -17.13 -9.66
C GLY A 37 2.97 -16.13 -8.95
N ALA A 38 3.59 -15.17 -9.67
CA ALA A 38 4.37 -14.12 -9.05
C ALA A 38 3.48 -13.22 -8.16
N SER A 39 4.08 -12.64 -7.11
CA SER A 39 3.41 -11.68 -6.24
C SER A 39 3.79 -10.24 -6.62
N ILE A 40 2.77 -9.41 -6.82
CA ILE A 40 2.92 -7.97 -7.05
C ILE A 40 2.04 -7.24 -6.03
N ALA A 41 2.61 -6.27 -5.32
CA ALA A 41 1.85 -5.39 -4.45
C ALA A 41 1.14 -4.33 -5.30
N CYS A 42 -0.17 -4.25 -5.15
CA CYS A 42 -1.05 -3.31 -5.84
C CYS A 42 -1.63 -2.33 -4.80
N SER A 43 -1.07 -1.13 -4.72
CA SER A 43 -1.29 -0.16 -3.65
C SER A 43 -1.15 -0.79 -2.26
N GLY A 44 -0.10 -1.59 -2.07
CA GLY A 44 0.18 -2.29 -0.81
C GLY A 44 -0.56 -3.61 -0.62
N VAL A 45 -1.39 -4.03 -1.57
CA VAL A 45 -2.09 -5.32 -1.49
C VAL A 45 -1.32 -6.38 -2.27
N CYS A 46 -0.78 -7.40 -1.59
CA CYS A 46 -0.11 -8.51 -2.23
C CYS A 46 -1.10 -9.35 -3.03
N LEU A 47 -0.93 -9.41 -4.35
CA LEU A 47 -1.77 -10.18 -5.25
C LEU A 47 -0.95 -11.10 -6.14
N THR A 48 -1.55 -12.24 -6.50
CA THR A 48 -0.93 -13.25 -7.35
C THR A 48 -1.30 -13.03 -8.81
N VAL A 49 -0.28 -12.96 -9.67
CA VAL A 49 -0.45 -12.84 -11.12
C VAL A 49 -1.02 -14.15 -11.68
N VAL A 50 -2.19 -14.07 -12.31
CA VAL A 50 -2.90 -15.20 -12.90
C VAL A 50 -2.94 -15.16 -14.43
N ASP A 51 -2.63 -14.01 -15.02
CA ASP A 51 -2.47 -13.84 -16.46
C ASP A 51 -1.59 -12.61 -16.74
N LYS A 52 -1.00 -12.51 -17.94
CA LYS A 52 -0.15 -11.39 -18.35
C LYS A 52 0.04 -11.35 -19.86
N GLY A 53 0.34 -10.17 -20.38
CA GLY A 53 0.69 -10.05 -21.78
C GLY A 53 0.96 -8.62 -22.22
N THR A 54 1.08 -8.48 -23.53
CA THR A 54 1.12 -7.21 -24.22
C THR A 54 -0.08 -7.19 -25.16
N ASP A 55 -0.89 -6.13 -25.11
CA ASP A 55 -2.01 -6.00 -26.02
C ASP A 55 -1.56 -5.66 -27.46
N THR A 56 -2.51 -5.59 -28.38
CA THR A 56 -2.23 -5.26 -29.79
C THR A 56 -1.72 -3.82 -29.99
N GLY A 57 -1.95 -2.93 -29.02
CA GLY A 57 -1.44 -1.56 -28.99
C GLY A 57 -0.04 -1.44 -28.41
N GLY A 58 0.53 -2.52 -27.89
CA GLY A 58 1.86 -2.54 -27.26
C GLY A 58 1.85 -2.26 -25.75
N ALA A 59 0.67 -2.10 -25.12
CA ALA A 59 0.58 -1.88 -23.68
C ALA A 59 0.77 -3.19 -22.91
N HIS A 60 1.67 -3.18 -21.92
CA HIS A 60 1.88 -4.32 -21.04
C HIS A 60 0.82 -4.37 -19.94
N TRP A 61 0.42 -5.57 -19.58
CA TRP A 61 -0.57 -5.80 -18.55
C TRP A 61 -0.32 -7.11 -17.80
N PHE A 62 -0.84 -7.17 -16.58
CA PHE A 62 -1.03 -8.41 -15.84
C PHE A 62 -2.44 -8.43 -15.24
N ALA A 63 -2.92 -9.62 -14.90
CA ALA A 63 -4.20 -9.79 -14.24
C ALA A 63 -4.04 -10.55 -12.93
N VAL A 64 -4.93 -10.23 -12.00
CA VAL A 64 -4.99 -10.77 -10.64
C VAL A 64 -6.44 -11.14 -10.33
N ASP A 65 -6.64 -12.15 -9.50
CA ASP A 65 -7.95 -12.41 -8.88
C ASP A 65 -7.95 -11.82 -7.47
N VAL A 66 -8.94 -10.96 -7.20
CA VAL A 66 -9.09 -10.24 -5.93
C VAL A 66 -10.29 -10.83 -5.19
N SER A 67 -10.02 -11.37 -4.00
CA SER A 67 -11.05 -11.97 -3.15
C SER A 67 -12.00 -10.92 -2.58
N GLY A 68 -13.22 -11.35 -2.22
CA GLY A 68 -14.19 -10.49 -1.54
C GLY A 68 -13.68 -9.93 -0.19
N GLU A 69 -12.90 -10.71 0.57
CA GLU A 69 -12.27 -10.23 1.81
C GLU A 69 -11.27 -9.11 1.52
N THR A 70 -10.42 -9.29 0.50
CA THR A 70 -9.46 -8.25 0.09
C THR A 70 -10.17 -6.96 -0.29
N ILE A 71 -11.25 -7.04 -1.08
CA ILE A 71 -12.06 -5.87 -1.46
C ILE A 71 -12.65 -5.19 -0.22
N ALA A 72 -13.19 -5.96 0.73
CA ALA A 72 -13.83 -5.43 1.93
C ALA A 72 -12.84 -4.77 2.92
N ARG A 73 -11.57 -5.19 2.90
CA ARG A 73 -10.52 -4.72 3.83
C ARG A 73 -9.64 -3.61 3.27
N THR A 74 -9.75 -3.29 2.00
CA THR A 74 -8.90 -2.32 1.31
C THR A 74 -9.66 -1.04 0.96
N ALA A 75 -8.93 0.00 0.58
CA ALA A 75 -9.49 1.23 0.06
C ALA A 75 -10.26 0.98 -1.25
N ASP A 76 -11.13 1.92 -1.61
CA ASP A 76 -11.92 1.85 -2.84
C ASP A 76 -11.02 2.08 -4.05
N GLN A 77 -10.36 1.01 -4.51
CA GLN A 77 -9.39 1.03 -5.59
C GLN A 77 -9.71 0.06 -6.74
N TRP A 78 -10.65 -0.85 -6.56
CA TRP A 78 -10.94 -1.92 -7.53
C TRP A 78 -11.97 -1.51 -8.59
N ARG A 79 -11.67 -0.43 -9.31
CA ARG A 79 -12.52 0.13 -10.37
C ARG A 79 -11.70 0.49 -11.61
N GLU A 80 -12.33 0.40 -12.78
CA GLU A 80 -11.71 0.81 -14.05
C GLU A 80 -11.26 2.28 -14.01
N GLY A 81 -10.11 2.56 -14.61
CA GLY A 81 -9.45 3.86 -14.61
C GLY A 81 -8.67 4.18 -13.34
N GLN A 82 -8.78 3.38 -12.28
CA GLN A 82 -8.05 3.64 -11.04
C GLN A 82 -6.55 3.41 -11.21
N ARG A 83 -5.75 4.37 -10.74
CA ARG A 83 -4.29 4.26 -10.67
C ARG A 83 -3.86 3.56 -9.38
N LEU A 84 -2.83 2.73 -9.47
CA LEU A 84 -2.30 1.93 -8.37
C LEU A 84 -0.78 2.07 -8.28
N ASN A 85 -0.25 2.13 -7.07
CA ASN A 85 1.19 1.96 -6.85
C ASN A 85 1.56 0.49 -7.04
N LEU A 86 2.58 0.19 -7.83
CA LEU A 86 3.03 -1.18 -8.08
C LEU A 86 4.43 -1.42 -7.52
N GLU A 87 4.60 -2.56 -6.87
CA GLU A 87 5.90 -3.07 -6.45
C GLU A 87 5.97 -4.59 -6.67
N ARG A 88 7.05 -5.06 -7.31
CA ARG A 88 7.29 -6.50 -7.46
C ARG A 88 7.86 -7.08 -6.17
N ALA A 89 7.56 -8.35 -5.89
CA ALA A 89 8.17 -9.03 -4.77
C ALA A 89 9.70 -9.02 -4.85
N MET A 90 10.34 -8.77 -3.71
CA MET A 90 11.80 -8.73 -3.61
C MET A 90 12.43 -10.09 -3.92
N LYS A 91 13.54 -10.09 -4.64
CA LYS A 91 14.41 -11.24 -4.87
C LYS A 91 15.50 -11.28 -3.81
N LEU A 92 16.10 -12.46 -3.63
CA LEU A 92 17.28 -12.58 -2.77
C LEU A 92 18.43 -11.75 -3.36
N GLY A 93 18.99 -10.86 -2.55
CA GLY A 93 20.05 -9.95 -2.96
C GLY A 93 19.56 -8.56 -3.43
N ASP A 94 18.25 -8.34 -3.51
CA ASP A 94 17.69 -7.01 -3.76
C ASP A 94 17.96 -6.07 -2.57
N GLU A 95 18.09 -4.78 -2.86
CA GLU A 95 18.21 -3.74 -1.84
C GLU A 95 16.89 -3.57 -1.07
N LEU A 96 16.98 -3.53 0.27
CA LEU A 96 15.86 -3.19 1.14
C LEU A 96 15.86 -1.68 1.43
N GLY A 97 15.37 -0.89 0.48
CA GLY A 97 15.43 0.58 0.54
C GLY A 97 14.42 1.24 1.51
N GLY A 98 13.32 0.54 1.83
CA GLY A 98 12.32 0.98 2.80
C GLY A 98 12.36 0.15 4.08
N HIS A 99 11.25 -0.51 4.40
CA HIS A 99 11.15 -1.46 5.51
C HIS A 99 10.51 -2.76 5.04
N ILE A 100 10.39 -3.77 5.91
CA ILE A 100 9.76 -5.03 5.54
C ILE A 100 8.25 -4.81 5.38
N VAL A 101 7.78 -4.94 4.14
CA VAL A 101 6.35 -4.87 3.78
C VAL A 101 5.89 -6.27 3.36
N THR A 102 4.79 -6.72 3.92
CA THR A 102 4.19 -8.04 3.63
C THR A 102 3.21 -7.97 2.48
N GLY A 103 2.58 -6.81 2.29
CA GLY A 103 1.47 -6.59 1.38
C GLY A 103 0.14 -7.06 1.96
N HIS A 104 0.03 -7.14 3.28
CA HIS A 104 -1.18 -7.51 4.01
C HIS A 104 -1.73 -6.26 4.70
N VAL A 105 -2.64 -5.59 4.01
CA VAL A 105 -3.29 -4.37 4.50
C VAL A 105 -4.06 -4.66 5.79
N ASP A 106 -3.77 -3.87 6.83
CA ASP A 106 -4.40 -3.96 8.15
C ASP A 106 -5.67 -3.13 8.25
N GLY A 107 -5.75 -2.05 7.47
CA GLY A 107 -6.92 -1.20 7.45
C GLY A 107 -6.81 -0.06 6.45
N VAL A 108 -7.73 0.88 6.57
CA VAL A 108 -7.87 2.01 5.65
C VAL A 108 -7.79 3.30 6.44
N ALA A 109 -6.91 4.20 6.02
CA ALA A 109 -6.86 5.56 6.53
C ALA A 109 -7.70 6.50 5.67
N THR A 110 -8.08 7.64 6.26
CA THR A 110 -8.61 8.80 5.53
C THR A 110 -7.58 9.93 5.56
N VAL A 111 -7.33 10.57 4.41
CA VAL A 111 -6.50 11.77 4.34
C VAL A 111 -7.26 12.93 5.01
N VAL A 112 -6.68 13.52 6.06
CA VAL A 112 -7.31 14.61 6.84
C VAL A 112 -6.69 15.98 6.60
N GLY A 113 -5.71 16.07 5.71
CA GLY A 113 -5.14 17.33 5.27
C GLY A 113 -3.80 17.17 4.57
N ILE A 114 -3.56 18.04 3.60
CA ILE A 114 -2.33 18.12 2.83
C ILE A 114 -1.86 19.58 2.89
N ARG A 115 -0.62 19.81 3.31
CA ARG A 115 -0.06 21.15 3.40
C ARG A 115 1.34 21.19 2.79
N PRO A 116 1.68 22.24 2.01
CA PRO A 116 3.06 22.48 1.60
C PRO A 116 4.00 22.61 2.79
N ASP A 117 5.17 22.00 2.69
CA ASP A 117 6.27 22.07 3.66
C ASP A 117 7.59 22.16 2.88
N GLY A 118 7.92 23.37 2.42
CA GLY A 118 8.94 23.59 1.39
C GLY A 118 8.53 22.92 0.07
N ASP A 119 9.43 22.11 -0.49
CA ASP A 119 9.15 21.31 -1.70
C ASP A 119 8.41 19.99 -1.37
N SER A 120 8.24 19.67 -0.09
CA SER A 120 7.52 18.47 0.35
C SER A 120 6.05 18.77 0.64
N HIS A 121 5.24 17.71 0.74
CA HIS A 121 3.90 17.80 1.30
C HIS A 121 3.85 17.11 2.66
N ARG A 122 3.42 17.86 3.67
CA ARG A 122 3.02 17.27 4.95
C ARG A 122 1.60 16.76 4.82
N ILE A 123 1.42 15.45 4.94
CA ILE A 123 0.12 14.79 4.78
C ILE A 123 -0.29 14.20 6.12
N GLY A 124 -1.53 14.48 6.52
CA GLY A 124 -2.16 13.91 7.69
C GLY A 124 -3.12 12.79 7.31
N PHE A 125 -3.11 11.71 8.08
CA PHE A 125 -3.98 10.55 7.93
C PHE A 125 -4.68 10.26 9.25
N ALA A 126 -5.95 9.90 9.20
CA ALA A 126 -6.70 9.34 10.32
C ALA A 126 -6.89 7.83 10.11
N ILE A 127 -6.51 7.04 11.11
CA ILE A 127 -6.71 5.59 11.18
C ILE A 127 -7.65 5.23 12.33
N PRO A 128 -8.33 4.08 12.27
CA PRO A 128 -9.12 3.61 13.40
C PRO A 128 -8.23 3.33 14.64
N ALA A 129 -8.79 3.50 15.84
CA ALA A 129 -8.04 3.38 17.09
C ALA A 129 -7.42 2.00 17.37
N ASP A 130 -7.89 0.93 16.72
CA ASP A 130 -7.29 -0.40 16.85
C ASP A 130 -5.90 -0.50 16.20
N LEU A 131 -5.59 0.37 15.22
CA LEU A 131 -4.27 0.49 14.61
C LEU A 131 -3.32 1.40 15.37
N ALA A 132 -3.82 2.22 16.30
CA ALA A 132 -3.03 3.20 17.06
C ALA A 132 -1.79 2.60 17.75
N PRO A 133 -1.86 1.42 18.42
CA PRO A 133 -0.71 0.86 19.13
C PRO A 133 0.49 0.49 18.24
N PHE A 134 0.30 0.45 16.92
CA PHE A 134 1.32 0.05 15.95
C PHE A 134 1.98 1.24 15.23
N VAL A 135 1.53 2.47 15.51
CA VAL A 135 2.04 3.68 14.87
C VAL A 135 2.80 4.51 15.88
N ALA A 136 4.11 4.69 15.64
CA ALA A 136 4.99 5.45 16.53
C ALA A 136 5.69 6.57 15.76
N THR A 137 5.96 7.70 16.42
CA THR A 137 6.79 8.75 15.84
C THR A 137 8.18 8.22 15.50
N LYS A 138 8.70 8.60 14.33
CA LYS A 138 9.93 8.06 13.73
C LYS A 138 9.89 6.57 13.41
N GLY A 139 8.75 5.90 13.57
CA GLY A 139 8.51 4.54 13.07
C GLY A 139 8.21 4.52 11.58
N SER A 140 8.24 3.31 11.03
CA SER A 140 7.85 3.02 9.65
C SER A 140 6.35 2.76 9.55
N ILE A 141 5.76 3.13 8.43
CA ILE A 141 4.38 2.79 8.07
C ILE A 141 4.29 2.65 6.56
N THR A 142 3.38 1.81 6.07
CA THR A 142 3.10 1.67 4.64
C THR A 142 1.76 2.31 4.30
N VAL A 143 1.75 3.23 3.33
CA VAL A 143 0.53 3.89 2.82
C VAL A 143 0.42 3.63 1.33
N ASP A 144 -0.64 2.96 0.89
CA ASP A 144 -0.81 2.48 -0.50
C ASP A 144 0.46 1.82 -1.08
N GLY A 145 1.12 0.99 -0.26
CA GLY A 145 2.35 0.30 -0.66
C GLY A 145 3.62 1.16 -0.63
N VAL A 146 3.55 2.42 -0.20
CA VAL A 146 4.74 3.28 -0.06
C VAL A 146 5.22 3.25 1.39
N SER A 147 6.48 2.89 1.58
CA SER A 147 7.19 2.97 2.86
C SER A 147 7.46 4.42 3.23
N LEU A 148 6.97 4.85 4.40
CA LEU A 148 7.08 6.22 4.88
C LEU A 148 7.52 6.27 6.35
N THR A 149 8.12 7.39 6.75
CA THR A 149 8.43 7.66 8.16
C THR A 149 7.35 8.52 8.79
N VAL A 150 6.80 8.05 9.90
CA VAL A 150 5.83 8.80 10.71
C VAL A 150 6.54 9.98 11.39
N ASN A 151 6.02 11.19 11.23
CA ASN A 151 6.59 12.40 11.82
C ASN A 151 5.92 12.79 13.14
N ALA A 152 4.61 12.63 13.24
CA ALA A 152 3.82 12.93 14.44
C ALA A 152 2.65 11.94 14.54
N VAL A 153 2.21 11.67 15.77
CA VAL A 153 1.05 10.83 16.09
C VAL A 153 0.26 11.53 17.20
N GLU A 154 -1.07 11.53 17.10
CA GLU A 154 -1.99 12.12 18.06
C GLU A 154 -3.28 11.29 18.12
N ASP A 155 -3.63 10.77 19.30
CA ASP A 155 -4.89 10.05 19.50
C ASP A 155 -6.06 11.03 19.62
N LYS A 156 -7.16 10.74 18.91
CA LYS A 156 -8.36 11.57 18.82
C LYS A 156 -9.63 10.75 18.98
N GLY A 157 -9.95 10.45 20.24
CA GLY A 157 -11.16 9.71 20.59
C GLY A 157 -11.11 8.28 20.03
N ASP A 158 -11.90 8.01 18.99
CA ASP A 158 -12.01 6.72 18.31
C ASP A 158 -11.09 6.58 17.07
N THR A 159 -10.32 7.61 16.76
CA THR A 159 -9.32 7.59 15.69
C THR A 159 -7.95 8.01 16.21
N THR A 160 -6.90 7.66 15.47
CA THR A 160 -5.55 8.17 15.69
C THR A 160 -5.08 8.86 14.43
N HIS A 161 -4.53 10.05 14.59
CA HIS A 161 -4.01 10.84 13.49
C HIS A 161 -2.50 10.70 13.45
N PHE A 162 -1.93 10.44 12.27
CA PHE A 162 -0.50 10.51 12.07
C PHE A 162 -0.16 11.41 10.88
N THR A 163 1.07 11.91 10.85
CA THR A 163 1.56 12.72 9.73
C THR A 163 2.83 12.14 9.15
N VAL A 164 3.02 12.36 7.86
CA VAL A 164 4.25 12.04 7.12
C VAL A 164 4.69 13.27 6.32
N ASN A 165 5.93 13.25 5.85
CA ASN A 165 6.46 14.24 4.93
C ASN A 165 6.81 13.57 3.60
N LEU A 166 6.06 13.89 2.55
CA LEU A 166 6.18 13.30 1.23
C LEU A 166 7.13 14.15 0.37
N ILE A 167 8.31 13.62 0.07
CA ILE A 167 9.36 14.33 -0.68
C ILE A 167 9.01 14.42 -2.18
N PRO A 168 9.58 15.39 -2.93
CA PRO A 168 9.27 15.61 -4.35
C PRO A 168 9.38 14.37 -5.23
N HIS A 169 10.41 13.55 -5.00
CA HIS A 169 10.61 12.33 -5.79
C HIS A 169 9.43 11.37 -5.63
N THR A 170 9.04 11.08 -4.39
CA THR A 170 7.91 10.17 -4.10
C THR A 170 6.59 10.73 -4.60
N GLN A 171 6.38 12.05 -4.53
CA GLN A 171 5.22 12.70 -5.14
C GLN A 171 5.13 12.42 -6.65
N ALA A 172 6.26 12.49 -7.36
CA ALA A 172 6.31 12.35 -8.81
C ALA A 172 6.14 10.90 -9.30
N VAL A 173 6.58 9.91 -8.51
CA VAL A 173 6.63 8.49 -8.94
C VAL A 173 5.58 7.60 -8.30
N THR A 174 4.68 8.15 -7.48
CA THR A 174 3.61 7.40 -6.81
C THR A 174 2.27 8.10 -6.94
N THR A 175 1.18 7.39 -6.68
CA THR A 175 -0.17 7.97 -6.61
C THR A 175 -0.33 8.94 -5.43
N LEU A 176 0.61 8.96 -4.48
CA LEU A 176 0.50 9.82 -3.29
C LEU A 176 0.65 11.31 -3.62
N GLY A 177 1.26 11.66 -4.77
CA GLY A 177 1.35 13.04 -5.24
C GLY A 177 0.00 13.66 -5.60
N ASP A 178 -0.99 12.82 -5.95
CA ASP A 178 -2.32 13.22 -6.40
C ASP A 178 -3.39 13.10 -5.31
N LEU A 179 -3.00 12.87 -4.05
CA LEU A 179 -3.95 12.71 -2.94
C LEU A 179 -4.82 13.95 -2.75
N ALA A 180 -6.08 13.70 -2.38
CA ALA A 180 -7.01 14.73 -1.94
C ALA A 180 -7.46 14.47 -0.49
N GLU A 181 -7.84 15.54 0.22
CA GLU A 181 -8.49 15.42 1.52
C GLU A 181 -9.80 14.60 1.40
N GLY A 182 -10.05 13.72 2.38
CA GLY A 182 -11.15 12.78 2.37
C GLY A 182 -10.88 11.48 1.58
N GLN A 183 -9.79 11.41 0.81
CA GLN A 183 -9.42 10.18 0.10
C GLN A 183 -9.07 9.06 1.08
N ARG A 184 -9.45 7.84 0.72
CA ARG A 184 -9.15 6.61 1.47
C ARG A 184 -7.92 5.92 0.89
N VAL A 185 -7.04 5.45 1.75
CA VAL A 185 -5.77 4.78 1.38
C VAL A 185 -5.54 3.53 2.23
N ASN A 186 -4.88 2.52 1.67
CA ASN A 186 -4.49 1.31 2.37
C ASN A 186 -3.39 1.60 3.38
N ILE A 187 -3.49 0.99 4.56
CA ILE A 187 -2.48 1.04 5.61
C ILE A 187 -2.00 -0.38 5.92
N GLU A 188 -0.70 -0.56 5.91
CA GLU A 188 -0.04 -1.71 6.53
C GLU A 188 0.89 -1.20 7.64
N ILE A 189 0.76 -1.80 8.82
CA ILE A 189 1.61 -1.48 9.97
C ILE A 189 2.99 -2.12 9.81
N ASP A 190 3.99 -1.59 10.53
CA ASP A 190 5.29 -2.27 10.60
C ASP A 190 5.14 -3.67 11.24
N VAL A 191 5.61 -4.69 10.53
CA VAL A 191 5.59 -6.09 10.99
C VAL A 191 6.27 -6.26 12.36
N LEU A 192 7.28 -5.45 12.67
CA LEU A 192 7.94 -5.46 13.97
C LEU A 192 6.97 -5.06 15.10
N ALA A 193 6.14 -4.04 14.88
CA ALA A 193 5.16 -3.60 15.86
C ALA A 193 4.12 -4.71 16.16
N ARG A 194 3.73 -5.47 15.13
CA ARG A 194 2.82 -6.62 15.29
C ARG A 194 3.41 -7.69 16.22
N TYR A 195 4.67 -8.07 15.99
CA TYR A 195 5.31 -9.09 16.84
C TYR A 195 5.56 -8.58 18.26
N LEU A 196 5.96 -7.31 18.43
CA LEU A 196 6.12 -6.70 19.76
C LEU A 196 4.80 -6.70 20.54
N GLN A 197 3.69 -6.30 19.91
CA GLN A 197 2.37 -6.35 20.53
C GLN A 197 2.00 -7.78 20.96
N ARG A 198 2.24 -8.78 20.11
CA ARG A 198 1.96 -10.18 20.43
C ARG A 198 2.81 -10.69 21.60
N MET A 199 4.08 -10.31 21.65
CA MET A 199 4.98 -10.68 22.75
C MET A 199 4.56 -10.03 24.08
N GLU A 200 4.25 -8.73 24.07
CA GLU A 200 3.80 -8.01 25.26
C GLU A 200 2.46 -8.53 25.78
N HIS A 201 1.53 -8.90 24.89
CA HIS A 201 0.27 -9.54 25.27
C HIS A 201 0.49 -10.82 26.10
N TYR A 202 1.43 -11.69 25.71
CA TYR A 202 1.74 -12.90 26.48
C TYR A 202 2.50 -12.60 27.78
N ARG A 203 3.38 -11.60 27.78
CA ARG A 203 4.08 -11.15 29.00
C ARG A 203 3.11 -10.62 30.04
N GLY A 204 2.09 -9.88 29.62
CA GLY A 204 1.02 -9.37 30.49
C GLY A 204 0.15 -10.47 31.09
N GLN A 205 -0.08 -11.57 30.38
CA GLN A 205 -0.82 -12.74 30.88
C GLN A 205 -0.03 -13.62 31.84
N SER A 206 1.30 -13.52 31.82
CA SER A 206 2.19 -14.32 32.68
C SER A 206 2.49 -13.65 34.03
N ARG A 207 1.88 -12.49 34.30
CA ARG A 207 1.95 -11.74 35.58
C ARG A 207 0.62 -11.83 36.31
#